data_AF-A0A537P2R6-F1
#
_entry.id   AF-A0A537P2R6-F1
#
_cell.length_a   1.000
_cell.length_b   1.000
_cell.length_c   1.000
_cell.angle_alpha   90.00
_cell.angle_beta   90.00
_cell.angle_gamma   90.00
#
_symmetry.space_group_name_H-M   'P 1'
#
loop_
_entity.id
_entity.type
_entity.pdbx_description
1 polymer ?
#
loop_
_entity_poly.entity_id
_entity_poly.type
_entity_poly.pdbx_seq_one_letter_code
_entity_poly.pdbx_strand_id
1 'polypeptide(L)'
;LMLKRKDSPYLAGRPKGHWYKWKRAALTIDCVLMYAQRGSGKRSSYYSDYTFGVWKTQDELVPVGKAYSGFTDEELLKLDRWIRTNTIERFGPVRSVRPGLVLEIAFDAVQPSSRHKSGVALRFPRVHRIRWDKPVHEAETLDAVRALLPS
;
A
#
# COMPACT_ATOMS: atom_id res chain seq x y z
N LEU A 1 7.93 11.02 17.77
CA LEU A 1 8.73 11.95 18.60
C LEU A 1 9.44 12.94 17.68
N MET A 2 9.61 14.19 18.10
CA MET A 2 10.46 15.17 17.39
C MET A 2 11.77 15.32 18.16
N LEU A 3 12.90 15.00 17.52
CA LEU A 3 14.21 15.30 18.06
C LEU A 3 14.66 16.66 17.53
N LYS A 4 15.02 17.59 18.41
CA LYS A 4 15.53 18.90 18.04
C LYS A 4 16.87 19.12 18.74
N ARG A 5 17.87 19.61 18.01
CA ARG A 5 19.12 20.05 18.64
C ARG A 5 18.82 21.25 19.55
N LYS A 6 19.25 21.18 20.82
CA LYS A 6 18.92 22.17 21.85
C LYS A 6 19.31 23.59 21.44
N ASP A 7 20.47 23.75 20.81
CA ASP A 7 21.01 25.05 20.41
C ASP A 7 20.62 25.44 18.96
N SER A 8 19.62 24.79 18.36
CA SER A 8 19.21 25.14 16.99
C SER A 8 18.45 26.47 16.96
N PRO A 9 18.82 27.43 16.10
CA PRO A 9 17.99 28.58 15.84
C PRO A 9 16.68 28.15 15.15
N TYR A 10 15.63 28.96 15.30
CA TYR A 10 14.43 28.80 14.48
C TYR A 10 14.72 29.34 13.08
N LEU A 11 14.63 28.48 12.07
CA LEU A 11 14.92 28.80 10.69
C LEU A 11 13.67 28.58 9.82
N ALA A 12 13.28 29.60 9.07
CA ALA A 12 12.19 29.47 8.11
C ALA A 12 12.61 28.58 6.92
N GLY A 13 11.64 27.84 6.37
CA GLY A 13 11.85 26.98 5.19
C GLY A 13 12.01 25.49 5.55
N ARG A 14 12.86 24.77 4.80
CA ARG A 14 13.13 23.33 4.97
C ARG A 14 14.61 23.03 5.25
N PRO A 15 15.24 23.68 6.24
CA PRO A 15 16.63 23.42 6.59
C PRO A 15 16.79 21.98 7.09
N LYS A 16 17.80 21.27 6.60
CA LYS A 16 18.14 19.92 7.04
C LYS A 16 19.06 19.98 8.27
N GLY A 17 18.95 19.00 9.17
CA GLY A 17 19.95 18.76 10.22
C GLY A 17 19.63 19.30 11.62
N HIS A 18 18.71 20.26 11.77
CA HIS A 18 18.36 20.76 13.10
C HIS A 18 17.33 19.87 13.80
N TRP A 19 16.28 19.48 13.08
CA TRP A 19 15.13 18.75 13.63
C TRP A 19 14.89 17.46 12.85
N TYR A 20 14.64 16.37 13.57
CA TYR A 20 14.37 15.05 13.03
C TYR A 20 13.02 14.52 13.50
N LYS A 21 12.27 13.93 12.56
CA LYS A 21 11.04 13.20 12.87
C LYS A 21 11.43 11.77 13.23
N TRP A 22 11.43 11.44 14.52
CA TRP A 22 11.54 10.06 14.96
C TRP A 22 10.17 9.38 14.81
N LYS A 23 10.12 8.39 13.92
CA LYS A 23 8.99 7.48 13.73
C LYS A 23 9.37 6.07 14.18
N ARG A 24 8.39 5.30 14.66
CA ARG A 24 8.56 3.86 14.87
C ARG A 24 8.80 3.16 13.52
N ALA A 25 9.38 1.96 13.56
CA ALA A 25 9.43 1.10 12.40
C ALA A 25 8.01 0.90 11.85
N ALA A 26 7.88 0.90 10.52
CA ALA A 26 6.60 0.65 9.88
C ALA A 26 6.20 -0.81 10.08
N LEU A 27 4.91 -1.05 10.24
CA LEU A 27 4.35 -2.39 10.18
C LEU A 27 4.26 -2.81 8.72
N THR A 28 4.34 -4.11 8.46
CA THR A 28 4.17 -4.69 7.12
C THR A 28 3.12 -5.78 7.14
N ILE A 29 2.35 -5.88 6.06
CA ILE A 29 1.43 -6.99 5.80
C ILE A 29 1.50 -7.39 4.33
N ASP A 30 1.31 -8.66 4.03
CA ASP A 30 1.22 -9.18 2.66
C ASP A 30 -0.23 -9.11 2.16
N CYS A 31 -0.50 -8.29 1.15
CA CYS A 31 -1.82 -8.07 0.59
C CYS A 31 -1.91 -8.53 -0.86
N VAL A 32 -3.09 -8.95 -1.31
CA VAL A 32 -3.34 -9.32 -2.71
C VAL A 32 -3.72 -8.07 -3.52
N LEU A 33 -3.11 -7.91 -4.71
CA LEU A 33 -3.50 -6.88 -5.66
C LEU A 33 -4.88 -7.19 -6.25
N MET A 34 -5.83 -6.25 -6.12
CA MET A 34 -7.21 -6.41 -6.60
C MET A 34 -7.52 -5.51 -7.80
N TYR A 35 -7.14 -4.23 -7.70
CA TYR A 35 -7.40 -3.25 -8.74
C TYR A 35 -6.19 -2.38 -8.99
N ALA A 36 -6.06 -1.93 -10.24
CA ALA A 36 -5.03 -1.00 -10.63
C ALA A 36 -5.64 0.15 -11.45
N GLN A 37 -5.27 1.39 -11.13
CA GLN A 37 -5.73 2.59 -11.81
C GLN A 37 -4.56 3.29 -12.49
N ARG A 38 -4.82 3.88 -13.67
CA ARG A 38 -3.82 4.70 -14.36
C ARG A 38 -3.42 5.89 -13.50
N GLY A 39 -2.13 6.15 -13.43
CA GLY A 39 -1.58 7.32 -12.76
C GLY A 39 -1.96 8.62 -13.46
N SER A 40 -1.57 9.73 -12.86
CA SER A 40 -1.71 11.07 -13.43
C SER A 40 -0.35 11.72 -13.67
N GLY A 41 -0.33 12.78 -14.49
CA GLY A 41 0.90 13.55 -14.78
C GLY A 41 2.00 12.67 -15.40
N LYS A 42 3.19 12.69 -14.77
CA LYS A 42 4.37 11.93 -15.24
C LYS A 42 4.15 10.41 -15.31
N ARG A 43 3.17 9.87 -14.56
CA ARG A 43 2.85 8.43 -14.54
C ARG A 43 1.57 8.09 -15.29
N SER A 44 1.09 8.96 -16.17
CA SER A 44 -0.18 8.77 -16.89
C SER A 44 -0.22 7.53 -17.80
N SER A 45 0.92 7.08 -18.31
CA SER A 45 1.03 5.88 -19.16
C SER A 45 1.01 4.56 -18.38
N TYR A 46 1.21 4.61 -17.06
CA TYR A 46 1.37 3.43 -16.22
C TYR A 46 0.18 3.25 -15.26
N TYR A 47 -0.11 2.00 -14.91
CA TYR A 47 -0.91 1.72 -13.73
C TYR A 47 -0.05 1.90 -12.48
N SER A 48 -0.26 2.96 -11.72
CA SER A 48 0.55 3.32 -10.54
C SER A 48 -0.22 3.32 -9.23
N ASP A 49 -1.55 3.24 -9.29
CA ASP A 49 -2.44 3.30 -8.15
C ASP A 49 -3.05 1.93 -7.89
N TYR A 50 -2.63 1.27 -6.82
CA TYR A 50 -2.95 -0.12 -6.54
C TYR A 50 -3.90 -0.23 -5.35
N THR A 51 -5.10 -0.76 -5.58
CA THR A 51 -5.99 -1.17 -4.50
C THR A 51 -5.68 -2.62 -4.17
N PHE A 52 -5.45 -2.88 -2.88
CA PHE A 52 -5.08 -4.20 -2.39
C PHE A 52 -6.02 -4.62 -1.25
N GLY A 53 -6.12 -5.93 -1.07
CA GLY A 53 -6.99 -6.56 -0.11
C GLY A 53 -6.35 -7.72 0.62
N VAL A 54 -7.08 -8.20 1.61
CA VAL A 54 -6.74 -9.37 2.43
C VAL A 54 -7.89 -10.36 2.40
N TRP A 55 -7.62 -11.61 2.74
CA TRP A 55 -8.63 -12.67 2.75
C TRP A 55 -9.57 -12.51 3.93
N LYS A 56 -10.86 -12.31 3.67
CA LYS A 56 -11.91 -12.37 4.70
C LYS A 56 -12.37 -13.82 4.91
N THR A 57 -12.47 -14.58 3.83
CA THR A 57 -12.67 -16.03 3.81
C THR A 57 -11.73 -16.62 2.75
N GLN A 58 -11.75 -17.95 2.54
CA GLN A 58 -10.91 -18.61 1.54
C GLN A 58 -11.14 -18.09 0.11
N ASP A 59 -12.34 -17.59 -0.20
CA ASP A 59 -12.71 -17.15 -1.56
C ASP A 59 -13.10 -15.66 -1.63
N GLU A 60 -13.08 -14.94 -0.50
CA GLU A 60 -13.50 -13.53 -0.43
C GLU A 60 -12.32 -12.61 -0.09
N LEU A 61 -11.89 -11.79 -1.05
CA LEU A 61 -10.96 -10.68 -0.82
C LEU A 61 -11.70 -9.39 -0.48
N VAL A 62 -11.25 -8.70 0.56
CA VAL A 62 -11.78 -7.39 0.95
C VAL A 62 -10.70 -6.31 0.89
N PRO A 63 -10.99 -5.12 0.33
CA PRO A 63 -10.01 -4.06 0.23
C PRO A 63 -9.69 -3.45 1.61
N VAL A 64 -8.41 -3.20 1.85
CA VAL A 64 -7.91 -2.58 3.10
C VAL A 64 -7.13 -1.29 2.87
N GLY A 65 -6.85 -0.94 1.61
CA GLY A 65 -6.23 0.32 1.28
C GLY A 65 -5.87 0.45 -0.20
N LYS A 66 -5.22 1.59 -0.49
CA LYS A 66 -4.64 1.89 -1.80
C LYS A 66 -3.23 2.45 -1.61
N ALA A 67 -2.28 2.02 -2.43
CA ALA A 67 -0.91 2.52 -2.44
C ALA A 67 -0.53 3.03 -3.83
N TYR A 68 0.27 4.10 -3.84
CA TYR A 68 0.69 4.83 -5.05
C TYR A 68 2.22 4.98 -5.15
N SER A 69 2.94 4.45 -4.16
CA SER A 69 4.36 4.72 -3.92
C SER A 69 5.07 3.52 -3.31
N GLY A 70 6.40 3.56 -3.29
CA GLY A 70 7.24 2.53 -2.67
C GLY A 70 7.76 1.45 -3.62
N PHE A 71 7.90 1.81 -4.90
CA PHE A 71 8.48 0.97 -5.93
C PHE A 71 9.38 1.83 -6.82
N THR A 72 10.43 1.21 -7.33
CA THR A 72 11.34 1.77 -8.34
C THR A 72 10.67 1.85 -9.71
N ASP A 73 11.26 2.59 -10.64
CA ASP A 73 10.72 2.69 -12.00
C ASP A 73 10.80 1.33 -12.74
N GLU A 74 11.81 0.50 -12.45
CA GLU A 74 11.90 -0.87 -12.98
C GLU A 74 10.78 -1.78 -12.46
N GLU A 75 10.46 -1.67 -11.17
CA GLU A 75 9.36 -2.40 -10.55
C GLU A 75 8.01 -1.93 -11.09
N LEU A 76 7.84 -0.63 -11.32
CA LEU A 76 6.65 -0.07 -11.97
C LEU A 76 6.43 -0.69 -13.36
N LEU A 77 7.48 -0.83 -14.16
CA LEU A 77 7.40 -1.46 -15.48
C LEU A 77 7.02 -2.95 -15.39
N LYS A 78 7.55 -3.68 -14.41
CA LYS A 78 7.18 -5.09 -14.17
C LYS A 78 5.72 -5.22 -13.74
N LEU A 79 5.27 -4.37 -12.81
CA LEU A 79 3.88 -4.32 -12.37
C LEU A 79 2.93 -3.97 -13.50
N ASP A 80 3.23 -2.94 -14.29
CA ASP A 80 2.39 -2.52 -15.41
C ASP A 80 2.20 -3.64 -16.43
N ARG A 81 3.28 -4.35 -16.79
CA ARG A 81 3.22 -5.53 -17.67
C ARG A 81 2.34 -6.62 -17.07
N TRP A 82 2.57 -6.98 -15.81
CA TRP A 82 1.76 -8.00 -15.13
C TRP A 82 0.27 -7.60 -15.12
N ILE A 83 -0.06 -6.37 -14.75
CA ILE A 83 -1.45 -5.87 -14.69
C ILE A 83 -2.12 -5.98 -16.06
N ARG A 84 -1.44 -5.60 -17.14
CA ARG A 84 -1.99 -5.68 -18.50
C ARG A 84 -2.31 -7.12 -18.91
N THR A 85 -1.44 -8.07 -18.56
CA THR A 85 -1.64 -9.49 -18.87
C THR A 85 -2.70 -10.15 -17.99
N ASN A 86 -2.92 -9.65 -16.77
CA ASN A 86 -3.78 -10.28 -15.76
C ASN A 86 -5.11 -9.52 -15.52
N THR A 87 -5.43 -8.54 -16.36
CA THR A 87 -6.68 -7.79 -16.30
C THR A 87 -7.87 -8.68 -16.66
N ILE A 88 -8.89 -8.71 -15.81
CA ILE A 88 -10.16 -9.42 -16.06
C ILE A 88 -11.27 -8.46 -16.50
N GLU A 89 -11.36 -7.27 -15.91
CA GLU A 89 -12.42 -6.30 -16.19
C GLU A 89 -11.87 -4.87 -16.27
N ARG A 90 -12.61 -4.01 -16.99
CA ARG A 90 -12.21 -2.61 -17.23
C ARG A 90 -13.34 -1.67 -16.83
N PHE A 91 -13.02 -0.75 -15.91
CA PHE A 91 -13.93 0.29 -15.42
C PHE A 91 -13.32 1.66 -15.66
N GLY A 92 -13.47 2.19 -16.88
CA GLY A 92 -12.84 3.45 -17.28
C GLY A 92 -11.31 3.41 -17.11
N PRO A 93 -10.69 4.22 -16.22
CA PRO A 93 -9.25 4.19 -15.96
C PRO A 93 -8.81 3.05 -15.01
N VAL A 94 -9.76 2.34 -14.40
CA VAL A 94 -9.51 1.26 -13.43
C VAL A 94 -9.54 -0.10 -14.13
N ARG A 95 -8.66 -1.00 -13.70
CA ARG A 95 -8.59 -2.41 -14.12
C ARG A 95 -8.79 -3.28 -12.90
N SER A 96 -9.68 -4.26 -13.02
CA SER A 96 -9.74 -5.39 -12.10
C SER A 96 -8.77 -6.45 -12.59
N VAL A 97 -8.01 -7.04 -11.69
CA VAL A 97 -7.04 -8.10 -12.02
C VAL A 97 -7.44 -9.40 -11.34
N ARG A 98 -7.09 -10.53 -11.96
CA ARG A 98 -7.23 -11.81 -11.26
C ARG A 98 -6.35 -11.82 -10.00
N PRO A 99 -6.80 -12.41 -8.88
CA PRO A 99 -5.96 -12.61 -7.70
C PRO A 99 -4.74 -13.45 -8.09
N GLY A 100 -3.58 -12.82 -8.20
CA GLY A 100 -2.36 -13.53 -8.63
C GLY A 100 -1.04 -12.85 -8.25
N LEU A 101 -1.09 -11.72 -7.53
CA LEU A 101 0.11 -11.01 -7.10
C LEU A 101 -0.03 -10.51 -5.68
N VAL A 102 0.99 -10.79 -4.87
CA VAL A 102 1.09 -10.33 -3.49
C VAL A 102 2.02 -9.13 -3.40
N LEU A 103 1.60 -8.12 -2.66
CA LEU A 103 2.34 -6.91 -2.35
C LEU A 103 2.58 -6.85 -0.85
N GLU A 104 3.83 -6.75 -0.45
CA GLU A 104 4.18 -6.43 0.92
C GLU A 104 3.96 -4.93 1.12
N ILE A 105 2.99 -4.56 1.96
CA ILE A 105 2.58 -3.18 2.20
C ILE A 105 3.10 -2.72 3.55
N ALA A 106 3.91 -1.67 3.55
CA ALA A 106 4.32 -0.97 4.76
C ALA A 106 3.32 0.15 5.12
N PHE A 107 2.97 0.27 6.40
CA PHE A 107 2.00 1.25 6.89
C PHE A 107 2.35 1.72 8.31
N ASP A 108 1.72 2.83 8.74
CA ASP A 108 1.98 3.43 10.05
C ASP A 108 1.05 2.83 11.14
N ALA A 109 -0.24 2.60 10.85
CA ALA A 109 -1.21 2.00 11.77
C ALA A 109 -2.45 1.48 11.02
N VAL A 110 -3.23 0.60 11.66
CA VAL A 110 -4.58 0.21 11.22
C VAL A 110 -5.62 1.06 11.94
N GLN A 111 -6.69 1.46 11.26
CA GLN A 111 -7.80 2.21 11.84
C GLN A 111 -9.15 1.57 11.50
N PRO A 112 -10.14 1.60 12.41
CA PRO A 112 -11.51 1.23 12.09
C PRO A 112 -12.06 2.14 10.98
N SER A 113 -12.84 1.57 10.05
CA SER A 113 -13.42 2.33 8.95
C SER A 113 -14.79 1.80 8.58
N SER A 114 -15.82 2.64 8.68
CA SER A 114 -17.19 2.34 8.21
C SER A 114 -17.33 2.39 6.69
N ARG A 115 -16.36 2.98 5.98
CA ARG A 115 -16.37 3.15 4.52
C ARG A 115 -15.91 1.90 3.76
N HIS A 116 -15.02 1.11 4.35
CA HIS A 116 -14.44 -0.06 3.71
C HIS A 116 -15.20 -1.31 4.14
N LYS A 117 -15.49 -2.21 3.20
CA LYS A 117 -16.18 -3.49 3.49
C LYS A 117 -15.43 -4.38 4.50
N SER A 118 -14.11 -4.20 4.62
CA SER A 118 -13.26 -4.86 5.60
C SER A 118 -13.49 -4.37 7.04
N GLY A 119 -14.10 -3.19 7.21
CA GLY A 119 -14.25 -2.53 8.52
C GLY A 119 -12.96 -1.84 9.00
N VAL A 120 -11.88 -1.87 8.21
CA VAL A 120 -10.58 -1.31 8.56
C VAL A 120 -9.94 -0.57 7.39
N ALA A 121 -9.00 0.33 7.67
CA ALA A 121 -8.18 1.01 6.68
C ALA A 121 -6.73 1.13 7.16
N LEU A 122 -5.78 0.89 6.26
CA LEU A 122 -4.37 1.15 6.54
C LEU A 122 -4.04 2.64 6.43
N ARG A 123 -3.25 3.15 7.37
CA ARG A 123 -2.77 4.53 7.38
C ARG A 123 -1.40 4.64 6.71
N PHE A 124 -1.31 5.55 5.74
CA PHE A 124 -0.10 5.78 4.92
C PHE A 124 0.49 4.49 4.31
N PRO A 125 -0.32 3.65 3.66
CA PRO A 125 0.18 2.45 3.01
C PRO A 125 1.08 2.81 1.84
N ARG A 126 2.19 2.11 1.73
CA ARG A 126 3.12 2.15 0.60
C ARG A 126 3.60 0.74 0.31
N VAL A 127 3.90 0.46 -0.95
CA VAL A 127 4.53 -0.81 -1.31
C VAL A 127 5.92 -0.84 -0.64
N HIS A 128 6.23 -1.91 0.05
CA HIS A 128 7.59 -2.16 0.56
C HIS A 128 8.35 -3.03 -0.43
N ARG A 129 7.71 -4.09 -0.91
CA ARG A 129 8.25 -5.05 -1.86
C ARG A 129 7.14 -5.75 -2.63
N ILE A 130 7.42 -6.14 -3.87
CA ILE A 130 6.53 -7.00 -4.64
C ILE A 130 6.94 -8.46 -4.39
N ARG A 131 6.01 -9.28 -3.90
CA ARG A 131 6.25 -10.66 -3.49
C ARG A 131 5.97 -11.63 -4.63
N TRP A 132 6.86 -11.64 -5.62
CA TRP A 132 6.80 -12.60 -6.73
C TRP A 132 7.00 -14.05 -6.27
N ASP A 133 7.61 -14.23 -5.10
CA ASP A 133 7.88 -15.49 -4.44
C ASP A 133 6.66 -16.10 -3.75
N LYS A 134 5.65 -15.29 -3.38
CA LYS A 134 4.59 -15.70 -2.47
C LYS A 134 3.27 -15.97 -3.22
N PRO A 135 2.66 -17.15 -3.06
CA PRO A 135 1.37 -17.44 -3.67
C PRO A 135 0.25 -16.67 -2.95
N VAL A 136 -0.82 -16.34 -3.68
CA VAL A 136 -1.88 -15.46 -3.16
C VAL A 136 -2.64 -16.02 -1.97
N HIS A 137 -2.77 -17.34 -1.84
CA HIS A 137 -3.47 -17.97 -0.73
C HIS A 137 -2.73 -17.85 0.62
N GLU A 138 -1.43 -17.53 0.59
CA GLU A 138 -0.63 -17.24 1.80
C GLU A 138 -0.65 -15.75 2.18
N ALA A 139 -1.36 -14.91 1.44
CA ALA A 139 -1.53 -13.50 1.82
C ALA A 139 -2.32 -13.39 3.14
N GLU A 140 -2.22 -12.23 3.79
CA GLU A 140 -2.79 -12.03 5.11
C GLU A 140 -4.31 -12.15 5.12
N THR A 141 -4.85 -12.48 6.30
CA THR A 141 -6.29 -12.54 6.55
C THR A 141 -6.79 -11.25 7.22
N LEU A 142 -8.10 -11.02 7.12
CA LEU A 142 -8.75 -9.87 7.75
C LEU A 142 -8.58 -9.89 9.28
N ASP A 143 -8.60 -11.08 9.89
CA ASP A 143 -8.42 -11.22 11.34
C ASP A 143 -7.00 -10.85 11.78
N ALA A 144 -5.98 -11.21 10.99
CA ALA A 144 -4.61 -10.78 11.23
C ALA A 144 -4.48 -9.26 11.18
N VAL A 145 -5.13 -8.59 10.23
CA VAL A 145 -5.15 -7.12 10.15
C VAL A 145 -5.89 -6.50 11.34
N ARG A 146 -6.99 -7.10 11.80
CA ARG A 146 -7.76 -6.62 12.96
C ARG A 146 -6.99 -6.74 14.26
N ALA A 147 -6.14 -7.77 14.40
CA ALA A 147 -5.26 -7.92 15.56
C ALA A 147 -4.24 -6.77 15.71
N LEU A 148 -4.01 -5.99 14.64
CA LEU A 148 -3.14 -4.81 14.64
C LEU A 148 -3.88 -3.51 14.98
N LEU A 149 -5.18 -3.57 15.28
CA LEU A 149 -5.90 -2.40 15.77
C LEU A 149 -5.36 -1.99 17.16
N PRO A 150 -5.16 -0.69 17.39
CA PRO A 150 -4.79 -0.21 18.72
C PRO A 150 -5.90 -0.58 19.71
N SER A 151 -5.51 -1.16 20.85
CA SER A 151 -6.38 -1.40 22.01
C SER A 151 -6.90 -0.11 22.61
#